data_AF-A0A7V2RWS2-F1
#
_entry.id   AF-A0A7V2RWS2-F1
#
_cell.length_a   1.000
_cell.length_b   1.000
_cell.length_c   1.000
_cell.angle_alpha   90.00
_cell.angle_beta   90.00
_cell.angle_gamma   90.00
#
_symmetry.space_group_name_H-M   'P 1'
#
loop_
_entity.id
_entity.type
_entity.pdbx_description
1 polymer ?
#
loop_
_entity_poly.entity_id
_entity_poly.type
_entity_poly.pdbx_seq_one_letter_code
_entity_poly.pdbx_strand_id
1 'polypeptide(L)'
;MSTAFWLGLGMLFAVMGVKDIIVRTGELITSRNFPYYITPIQLWYLTIAIAFLILGIIALNVAWGLFVKSKIGYYVSLLLSLGLTLLAPTALLIAETPNYFLVVLAAVLPVSVLFFTIMSQPGFDDDQSVIADTE
;
A
#
# COMPACT_ATOMS: atom_id res chain seq x y z
N MET A 1 -6.26 0.35 15.51
CA MET A 1 -6.99 -0.32 14.41
C MET A 1 -6.41 0.03 13.04
N SER A 2 -6.19 1.31 12.73
CA SER A 2 -5.51 1.76 11.50
C SER A 2 -4.13 1.08 11.31
N THR A 3 -3.32 0.95 12.36
CA THR A 3 -2.03 0.25 12.34
C THR A 3 -2.13 -1.18 11.82
N ALA A 4 -3.14 -1.95 12.28
CA ALA A 4 -3.31 -3.34 11.89
C ALA A 4 -3.75 -3.48 10.42
N PHE A 5 -4.57 -2.54 9.93
CA PHE A 5 -4.92 -2.46 8.52
C PHE A 5 -3.70 -2.23 7.64
N TRP A 6 -2.88 -1.21 7.95
CA TRP A 6 -1.67 -0.91 7.18
C TRP A 6 -0.65 -2.05 7.21
N LEU A 7 -0.53 -2.72 8.36
CA LEU A 7 0.33 -3.89 8.50
C LEU A 7 -0.17 -5.05 7.62
N GLY A 8 -1.47 -5.36 7.66
CA GLY A 8 -2.06 -6.41 6.83
C GLY A 8 -1.97 -6.10 5.34
N LEU A 9 -2.30 -4.86 4.94
CA LEU A 9 -2.21 -4.40 3.55
C LEU A 9 -0.75 -4.43 3.04
N GLY A 10 0.19 -3.97 3.87
CA GLY A 10 1.62 -3.98 3.56
C GLY A 10 2.17 -5.39 3.40
N MET A 11 1.81 -6.31 4.30
CA MET A 11 2.17 -7.72 4.16
C MET A 11 1.58 -8.36 2.91
N LEU A 12 0.31 -8.09 2.60
CA LEU A 12 -0.35 -8.62 1.41
C LEU A 12 0.36 -8.16 0.14
N PHE A 13 0.63 -6.86 0.01
CA PHE A 13 1.34 -6.33 -1.15
C PHE A 13 2.78 -6.81 -1.25
N ALA A 14 3.49 -6.94 -0.12
CA ALA A 14 4.83 -7.49 -0.11
C ALA A 14 4.83 -8.95 -0.59
N VAL A 15 3.93 -9.80 -0.08
CA VAL A 15 3.83 -11.21 -0.48
C VAL A 15 3.43 -11.34 -1.95
N MET A 16 2.43 -10.59 -2.41
CA MET A 16 2.00 -10.61 -3.81
C MET A 16 3.12 -10.10 -4.73
N GLY A 17 3.78 -9.00 -4.38
CA GLY A 17 4.89 -8.45 -5.16
C GLY A 17 6.07 -9.40 -5.25
N VAL A 18 6.48 -10.01 -4.14
CA VAL A 18 7.57 -11.01 -4.12
C VAL A 18 7.18 -12.25 -4.94
N LYS A 19 5.97 -12.77 -4.76
CA LYS A 19 5.46 -13.90 -5.54
C LYS A 19 5.50 -13.60 -7.04
N ASP A 20 4.99 -12.45 -7.47
CA ASP A 20 4.96 -12.06 -8.87
C ASP A 20 6.37 -11.85 -9.43
N ILE A 21 7.28 -11.23 -8.68
CA ILE A 21 8.69 -11.12 -9.09
C ILE A 21 9.28 -12.50 -9.32
N ILE A 22 9.11 -13.44 -8.38
CA ILE A 22 9.65 -14.80 -8.50
C ILE A 22 9.07 -15.53 -9.71
N VAL A 23 7.74 -15.50 -9.88
CA VAL A 23 7.06 -16.18 -10.99
C VAL A 23 7.51 -15.58 -12.33
N ARG A 24 7.48 -14.26 -12.48
CA ARG A 24 7.85 -13.59 -13.75
C ARG A 24 9.34 -13.71 -14.06
N THR A 25 10.20 -13.67 -13.05
CA THR A 25 11.63 -13.90 -13.23
C THR A 25 11.90 -15.35 -13.63
N GLY A 26 11.20 -16.30 -13.02
CA GLY A 26 11.26 -17.72 -13.40
C GLY A 26 10.82 -17.95 -14.85
N GLU A 27 9.71 -17.33 -15.27
CA GLU A 27 9.23 -17.36 -16.66
C GLU A 27 10.28 -16.78 -17.63
N LEU A 28 10.97 -15.71 -17.25
CA LEU A 28 12.02 -15.10 -18.07
C LEU A 28 13.22 -16.05 -18.24
N ILE A 29 13.75 -16.60 -17.15
CA ILE A 29 14.93 -17.47 -17.17
C ILE A 29 14.65 -18.80 -17.87
N THR A 30 13.45 -19.35 -17.74
CA THR A 30 13.04 -20.59 -18.41
C THR A 30 12.67 -20.40 -19.88
N SER A 31 12.48 -19.16 -20.34
CA SER A 31 12.19 -18.88 -21.74
C SER A 31 13.43 -19.12 -22.62
N ARG A 32 13.24 -19.80 -23.75
CA ARG A 32 14.30 -20.01 -24.76
C ARG A 32 14.84 -18.71 -25.39
N ASN A 33 14.19 -17.58 -25.14
CA ASN A 33 14.49 -16.29 -25.73
C ASN A 33 15.39 -15.41 -24.85
N PHE A 34 15.62 -15.81 -23.59
CA PHE A 34 16.49 -15.09 -22.67
C PHE A 34 17.96 -15.47 -22.93
N PRO A 35 18.91 -14.52 -23.01
CA PRO A 35 18.79 -13.08 -22.74
C PRO A 35 18.54 -12.18 -23.98
N TYR A 36 18.42 -12.75 -25.18
CA TYR A 36 18.45 -11.97 -26.44
C TYR A 36 17.14 -11.24 -26.78
N TYR A 37 15.99 -11.73 -26.34
CA TYR A 37 14.68 -11.13 -26.61
C TYR A 37 13.84 -11.03 -25.33
N ILE A 38 13.86 -9.86 -24.70
CA ILE A 38 12.92 -9.48 -23.64
C ILE A 38 11.79 -8.68 -24.27
N THR A 39 10.56 -9.14 -24.12
CA THR A 39 9.40 -8.44 -24.69
C THR A 39 9.00 -7.24 -23.80
N PRO A 40 8.52 -6.12 -24.38
CA PRO A 40 8.08 -4.96 -23.61
C PRO A 40 6.98 -5.29 -22.58
N ILE A 41 6.12 -6.26 -22.89
CA ILE A 41 5.04 -6.69 -22.00
C ILE A 41 5.59 -7.41 -20.75
N GLN A 42 6.67 -8.17 -20.87
CA GLN A 42 7.33 -8.81 -19.72
C GLN A 42 7.96 -7.77 -18.80
N LEU A 43 8.60 -6.75 -19.36
CA LEU A 43 9.13 -5.63 -18.58
C LEU A 43 8.00 -4.88 -17.86
N TRP A 44 6.88 -4.64 -18.55
CA TRP A 44 5.71 -3.99 -17.95
C TRP A 44 5.17 -4.75 -16.73
N TYR A 45 4.98 -6.07 -16.85
CA TYR A 45 4.55 -6.89 -15.71
C TYR A 45 5.56 -6.91 -14.56
N LEU A 46 6.86 -6.94 -14.86
CA LEU A 46 7.89 -6.86 -13.84
C LEU A 46 7.86 -5.50 -13.12
N THR A 47 7.68 -4.41 -13.86
CA THR A 47 7.52 -3.07 -13.29
C THR A 47 6.30 -2.99 -12.36
N ILE A 48 5.17 -3.59 -12.74
CA ILE A 48 3.98 -3.67 -11.88
C ILE A 48 4.29 -4.46 -10.60
N ALA A 49 4.97 -5.59 -10.69
CA ALA A 49 5.33 -6.40 -9.53
C ALA A 49 6.24 -5.64 -8.55
N ILE A 50 7.22 -4.90 -9.09
CA ILE A 50 8.10 -4.02 -8.30
C ILE A 50 7.29 -2.89 -7.65
N ALA A 51 6.35 -2.28 -8.37
CA ALA A 51 5.49 -1.23 -7.84
C ALA A 51 4.63 -1.75 -6.66
N PHE A 52 4.07 -2.96 -6.75
CA PHE A 52 3.38 -3.60 -5.63
C PHE A 52 4.28 -3.81 -4.41
N LEU A 53 5.52 -4.25 -4.63
CA LEU A 53 6.48 -4.43 -3.55
C LEU A 53 6.80 -3.09 -2.86
N ILE A 54 7.02 -2.02 -3.63
CA ILE A 54 7.26 -0.67 -3.11
C ILE A 54 6.05 -0.19 -2.30
N LEU A 55 4.82 -0.35 -2.82
CA LEU A 55 3.60 0.00 -2.10
C LEU A 55 3.46 -0.80 -0.79
N GLY A 56 3.84 -2.08 -0.79
CA GLY A 56 3.88 -2.90 0.42
C GLY A 56 4.85 -2.35 1.47
N ILE A 57 6.07 -1.97 1.06
CA ILE A 57 7.07 -1.35 1.94
C ILE A 57 6.55 -0.02 2.50
N ILE A 58 5.95 0.83 1.67
CA ILE A 58 5.39 2.11 2.10
C ILE A 58 4.30 1.86 3.15
N ALA A 59 3.37 0.93 2.91
CA ALA A 59 2.31 0.59 3.86
C ALA A 59 2.87 0.05 5.19
N LEU A 60 3.93 -0.76 5.16
CA LEU A 60 4.61 -1.23 6.38
C LEU A 60 5.29 -0.08 7.14
N ASN A 61 5.92 0.86 6.45
CA ASN A 61 6.51 2.05 7.07
C ASN A 61 5.44 2.94 7.71
N VAL A 62 4.27 3.07 7.09
CA VAL A 62 3.12 3.78 7.68
C VAL A 62 2.61 3.05 8.91
N ALA A 63 2.48 1.72 8.85
CA ALA A 63 2.10 0.92 10.01
C ALA A 63 3.08 1.13 11.17
N TRP A 64 4.38 1.12 10.89
CA TRP A 64 5.41 1.44 11.88
C TRP A 64 5.28 2.86 12.41
N GLY A 65 5.13 3.85 11.53
CA GLY A 65 4.95 5.26 11.92
C GLY A 65 3.73 5.48 12.83
N LEU A 66 2.62 4.79 12.56
CA LEU A 66 1.43 4.80 13.41
C LEU A 66 1.64 4.05 14.73
N PHE A 67 2.43 2.98 14.74
CA PHE A 67 2.77 2.23 15.95
C PHE A 67 3.61 3.06 16.93
N VAL A 68 4.60 3.79 16.41
CA VAL A 68 5.46 4.70 17.20
C VAL A 68 4.79 6.07 17.41
N LYS A 69 3.52 6.24 17.02
CA LYS A 69 2.74 7.49 17.16
C LYS A 69 3.41 8.72 16.52
N SER A 70 4.12 8.54 15.41
CA SER A 70 4.76 9.64 14.68
C SER A 70 3.74 10.48 13.90
N LYS A 71 3.84 11.82 14.01
CA LYS A 71 3.02 12.77 13.23
C LYS A 71 3.16 12.57 11.72
N ILE A 72 4.35 12.22 11.23
CA ILE A 72 4.59 11.94 9.81
C ILE A 72 3.78 10.71 9.38
N GLY A 73 3.79 9.64 10.19
CA GLY A 73 3.01 8.43 9.93
C GLY A 73 1.50 8.70 9.86
N TYR A 74 1.00 9.59 10.72
CA TYR A 74 -0.39 10.03 10.71
C TYR A 74 -0.77 10.73 9.39
N TYR A 75 -0.03 11.75 8.96
CA TYR A 75 -0.34 12.48 7.73
C TYR A 75 -0.20 11.62 6.48
N VAL A 76 0.84 10.78 6.41
CA VAL A 76 1.04 9.86 5.29
C VAL A 76 -0.08 8.83 5.24
N SER A 77 -0.52 8.30 6.39
CA SER A 77 -1.68 7.40 6.47
C SER A 77 -2.95 8.06 5.94
N LEU A 78 -3.19 9.34 6.25
CA LEU A 78 -4.38 10.05 5.77
C LEU A 78 -4.35 10.22 4.25
N LEU A 79 -3.23 10.69 3.71
CA LEU A 79 -3.06 10.88 2.27
C LEU A 79 -3.21 9.56 1.51
N LEU A 80 -2.59 8.48 1.99
CA LEU A 80 -2.72 7.17 1.35
C LEU A 80 -4.13 6.58 1.47
N SER A 81 -4.82 6.76 2.60
CA SER A 81 -6.21 6.29 2.74
C SER A 81 -7.13 7.00 1.75
N LEU A 82 -6.94 8.32 1.59
CA LEU A 82 -7.71 9.14 0.66
C LEU A 82 -7.41 8.77 -0.79
N GLY A 83 -6.13 8.56 -1.11
CA GLY A 83 -5.68 8.04 -2.40
C GLY A 83 -6.28 6.67 -2.72
N LEU A 84 -6.26 5.72 -1.78
CA LEU A 84 -6.87 4.40 -1.93
C LEU A 84 -8.39 4.48 -2.12
N THR A 85 -9.07 5.35 -1.37
CA THR A 85 -10.52 5.56 -1.49
C THR A 85 -10.93 6.00 -2.90
N LEU A 86 -10.09 6.80 -3.57
CA LEU A 86 -10.35 7.27 -4.93
C LEU A 86 -9.88 6.26 -5.98
N LEU A 87 -8.63 5.80 -5.87
CA LEU A 87 -7.97 5.01 -6.91
C LEU A 87 -8.47 3.55 -6.96
N ALA A 88 -8.67 2.91 -5.80
CA ALA A 88 -9.01 1.50 -5.76
C ALA A 88 -10.37 1.17 -6.40
N PRO A 89 -11.49 1.86 -6.07
CA PRO A 89 -12.77 1.60 -6.75
C PRO A 89 -12.73 2.03 -8.22
N THR A 90 -12.05 3.13 -8.55
CA THR A 90 -11.91 3.58 -9.95
C THR A 90 -11.19 2.55 -10.80
N ALA A 91 -10.09 1.97 -10.31
CA ALA A 91 -9.35 0.93 -11.01
C ALA A 91 -10.21 -0.34 -11.22
N LEU A 92 -11.01 -0.72 -10.22
CA LEU A 92 -11.90 -1.89 -10.30
C LEU A 92 -13.11 -1.66 -11.23
N LEU A 93 -13.56 -0.42 -11.39
CA LEU A 93 -14.65 -0.07 -12.32
C LEU A 93 -14.21 -0.05 -13.79
N ILE A 94 -12.95 0.25 -14.06
CA ILE A 94 -12.38 0.30 -15.42
C ILE A 94 -11.91 -1.10 -15.87
N ALA A 95 -11.78 -2.06 -14.96
CA ALA A 95 -11.40 -3.43 -15.29
C ALA A 95 -12.42 -4.10 -16.22
N GLU A 96 -11.94 -4.99 -17.10
CA GLU A 96 -12.76 -5.67 -18.13
C GLU A 96 -13.96 -6.45 -17.55
N THR A 97 -13.84 -6.93 -16.30
CA THR A 97 -14.92 -7.60 -15.57
C THR A 97 -15.15 -6.90 -14.23
N PRO A 98 -16.00 -5.86 -14.18
CA PRO A 98 -16.20 -5.11 -12.95
C PRO A 98 -16.92 -5.97 -11.90
N ASN A 99 -16.23 -6.23 -10.79
CA ASN A 99 -16.83 -6.88 -9.62
C ASN A 99 -17.32 -5.80 -8.64
N TYR A 100 -18.61 -5.47 -8.72
CA TYR A 100 -19.20 -4.42 -7.88
C TYR A 100 -19.06 -4.65 -6.38
N PHE A 101 -19.03 -5.92 -5.93
CA PHE A 101 -18.80 -6.23 -4.52
C PHE A 101 -17.40 -5.80 -4.08
N LEU A 102 -16.37 -6.10 -4.89
CA LEU A 102 -15.01 -5.67 -4.63
C LEU A 102 -14.85 -4.15 -4.74
N VAL A 103 -15.56 -3.49 -5.65
CA VAL A 103 -15.58 -2.01 -5.77
C VAL A 103 -16.07 -1.38 -4.47
N VAL A 104 -17.20 -1.86 -3.93
CA VAL A 104 -17.75 -1.35 -2.67
C VAL A 104 -16.78 -1.62 -1.51
N LEU A 105 -16.21 -2.82 -1.42
CA LEU A 105 -15.23 -3.16 -0.38
C LEU A 105 -13.99 -2.27 -0.46
N ALA A 106 -13.49 -2.02 -1.67
CA ALA A 106 -12.34 -1.18 -1.95
C ALA A 106 -12.59 0.32 -1.65
N ALA A 107 -13.85 0.76 -1.63
CA ALA A 107 -14.21 2.10 -1.17
C ALA A 107 -14.40 2.15 0.36
N VAL A 108 -15.11 1.19 0.94
CA VAL A 108 -15.49 1.21 2.36
C VAL A 108 -14.29 0.98 3.28
N LEU A 109 -13.38 0.05 2.95
CA LEU A 109 -12.25 -0.26 3.82
C LEU A 109 -11.30 0.94 3.99
N PRO A 110 -10.80 1.61 2.93
CA PRO A 110 -9.95 2.78 3.10
C PRO A 110 -10.65 3.95 3.78
N VAL A 111 -11.95 4.16 3.54
CA VAL A 111 -12.75 5.19 4.23
C VAL A 111 -12.82 4.92 5.73
N SER A 112 -13.08 3.67 6.13
CA SER A 112 -13.12 3.31 7.55
C SER A 112 -11.77 3.57 8.23
N VAL A 113 -10.67 3.23 7.55
CA VAL A 113 -9.30 3.47 8.04
C VAL A 113 -9.03 4.96 8.16
N LEU A 114 -9.47 5.77 7.20
CA LEU A 114 -9.37 7.22 7.24
C LEU A 114 -10.08 7.79 8.48
N PHE A 115 -11.33 7.39 8.73
CA PHE A 115 -12.07 7.81 9.93
C PHE A 115 -11.39 7.36 11.22
N PHE A 116 -10.93 6.11 11.30
CA PHE A 116 -10.20 5.62 12.47
C PHE A 116 -8.88 6.37 12.70
N THR A 117 -8.17 6.72 11.63
CA THR A 117 -6.96 7.53 11.72
C THR A 117 -7.31 8.92 12.27
N ILE A 118 -8.32 9.60 11.73
CA ILE A 118 -8.77 10.92 12.26
C ILE A 118 -9.14 10.84 13.74
N MET A 119 -9.92 9.83 14.14
CA MET A 119 -10.31 9.65 15.55
C MET A 119 -9.11 9.40 16.47
N SER A 120 -8.00 8.91 15.95
CA SER A 120 -6.78 8.66 16.72
C SER A 120 -5.91 9.90 16.94
N GLN A 121 -6.25 11.05 16.35
CA GLN A 121 -5.50 12.30 16.42
C GLN A 121 -5.04 12.69 17.84
N PRO A 122 -5.86 12.61 18.91
CA PRO A 122 -5.43 13.00 20.25
C PRO A 122 -4.20 12.23 20.76
N GLY A 123 -3.95 11.02 20.24
CA GLY A 123 -2.80 10.20 20.62
C GLY A 123 -1.47 10.60 19.98
N PHE A 124 -1.45 11.61 19.10
CA PHE A 124 -0.27 12.07 18.34
C PHE A 124 0.17 13.50 18.71
N ASP A 125 -0.58 14.20 19.57
CA ASP A 125 -0.29 15.60 19.95
C ASP A 125 0.63 15.73 21.19
N ASP A 126 0.82 14.66 21.98
CA ASP A 126 1.61 14.68 23.23
C ASP A 126 3.13 14.86 23.05
N ASP A 127 3.68 14.62 21.86
CA ASP A 127 5.14 14.74 21.62
C ASP A 127 5.66 16.20 21.60
N GLN A 128 4.77 17.21 21.64
CA GLN A 128 5.17 18.62 21.63
C GLN A 128 5.34 19.25 23.02
N SER A 129 4.75 18.69 24.08
CA SER A 129 4.88 19.26 25.43
C SER A 129 6.24 18.99 26.05
N VAL A 130 6.86 17.83 25.76
CA VAL A 130 8.11 17.40 26.39
C VAL A 130 9.34 18.17 25.87
N ILE A 131 9.31 18.68 24.64
CA ILE A 131 10.43 19.46 24.06
C ILE A 131 10.35 20.93 24.48
N ALA A 132 9.13 21.46 24.68
CA ALA A 132 8.92 22.85 25.09
C ALA A 132 9.29 23.13 26.55
N ASP A 133 9.29 22.11 27.42
CA ASP A 133 9.62 22.25 28.85
C ASP A 133 11.13 22.07 29.15
N THR A 134 11.97 21.91 28.12
CA THR A 134 13.43 21.74 28.27
C THR A 134 14.27 22.94 27.81
N GLU A 135 13.64 24.07 27.48
CA GLU A 135 14.33 25.36 27.23
C GLU A 135 14.26 26.33 28.42
#